data_AF-A0A0B1TGD0-F1
#
_entry.id   AF-A0A0B1TGD0-F1
#
_cell.length_a   1.000
_cell.length_b   1.000
_cell.length_c   1.000
_cell.angle_alpha   90.00
_cell.angle_beta   90.00
_cell.angle_gamma   90.00
#
_symmetry.space_group_name_H-M   'P 1'
#
loop_
_entity.id
_entity.type
_entity.pdbx_description
1 polymer ?
#
loop_
_entity_poly.entity_id
_entity_poly.type
_entity_poly.pdbx_seq_one_letter_code
_entity_poly.pdbx_strand_id
1 'polypeptide(L)'
;MPDGSLVEASKEKHGDAETQALFYGVPLSEGTLGIIVAVTLRIIPVKPFVKITYTPTSTVEEMKSKLTEESNCRENEFVEGLQLSRNAGVVLRGRFSEGPPKNFASSITRIGRWYWPWFYTHVEAIVSSKKDLTEFIPIRDYYYRHTRSLYWELRDLAPFANSFLFRWFYGWMSAPKKGILKVLTPSPLNTESQCAQIHEDILVPMEYLQKIVELCDREAEIYPLWLCPYNQPSCTGMIRQRTGRNVLFVNVGVYGGSRCLTIHPLSSYYMLF
;
A
#
# COMPACT_ATOMS: atom_id res chain seq x y z
N MET A 1 -25.90 9.44 14.34
CA MET A 1 -26.74 9.39 13.13
C MET A 1 -27.07 10.81 12.67
N PRO A 2 -27.61 11.02 11.44
CA PRO A 2 -27.93 12.36 10.94
C PRO A 2 -28.93 13.15 11.79
N ASP A 3 -29.80 12.46 12.53
CA ASP A 3 -30.77 13.01 13.49
C ASP A 3 -30.16 13.32 14.88
N GLY A 4 -28.84 13.12 15.04
CA GLY A 4 -28.13 13.28 16.31
C GLY A 4 -28.21 12.08 17.25
N SER A 5 -28.94 11.01 16.90
CA SER A 5 -29.03 9.83 17.76
C SER A 5 -27.71 9.04 17.81
N LEU A 6 -27.47 8.40 18.96
CA LEU A 6 -26.38 7.46 19.17
C LEU A 6 -26.91 6.04 18.97
N VAL A 7 -26.29 5.29 18.04
CA VAL A 7 -26.66 3.91 17.73
C VAL A 7 -25.44 3.02 17.92
N GLU A 8 -25.59 1.97 18.70
CA GLU A 8 -24.60 0.90 18.83
C GLU A 8 -24.92 -0.21 17.81
N ALA A 9 -23.97 -0.53 16.96
CA ALA A 9 -24.10 -1.54 15.92
C ALA A 9 -23.04 -2.62 16.13
N SER A 10 -23.46 -3.89 16.07
CA SER A 10 -22.58 -5.04 16.27
C SER A 10 -22.87 -6.16 15.28
N LYS A 11 -21.94 -7.12 15.18
CA LYS A 11 -22.09 -8.30 14.32
C LYS A 11 -23.16 -9.28 14.80
N GLU A 12 -23.58 -9.20 16.07
CA GLU A 12 -24.35 -10.26 16.72
C GLU A 12 -25.78 -10.38 16.18
N LYS A 13 -26.25 -11.62 15.98
CA LYS A 13 -27.58 -11.95 15.42
C LYS A 13 -28.76 -11.62 16.34
N HIS A 14 -28.51 -11.19 17.58
CA HIS A 14 -29.56 -10.82 18.52
C HIS A 14 -29.97 -9.35 18.43
N GLY A 15 -29.24 -8.52 17.66
CA GLY A 15 -29.63 -7.14 17.36
C GLY A 15 -30.72 -7.06 16.30
N ASP A 16 -31.44 -5.93 16.28
CA ASP A 16 -32.40 -5.61 15.23
C ASP A 16 -31.72 -5.52 13.84
N ALA A 17 -32.47 -5.83 12.79
CA ALA A 17 -31.99 -5.89 11.41
C ALA A 17 -31.35 -4.57 10.95
N GLU A 18 -31.85 -3.42 11.43
CA GLU A 18 -31.30 -2.10 11.09
C GLU A 18 -29.89 -1.92 11.67
N THR A 19 -29.67 -2.32 12.93
CA THR A 19 -28.36 -2.22 13.58
C THR A 19 -27.33 -3.14 12.94
N GLN A 20 -27.74 -4.32 12.48
CA GLN A 20 -26.87 -5.20 11.70
C GLN A 20 -26.54 -4.60 10.33
N ALA A 21 -27.53 -4.05 9.62
CA ALA A 21 -27.32 -3.39 8.34
C ALA A 21 -26.33 -2.22 8.48
N LEU A 22 -26.44 -1.45 9.56
CA LEU A 22 -25.50 -0.38 9.88
C LEU A 22 -24.08 -0.93 10.14
N PHE A 23 -23.93 -1.97 10.98
CA PHE A 23 -22.62 -2.58 11.27
C PHE A 23 -21.88 -3.01 10.00
N TYR A 24 -22.60 -3.65 9.07
CA TYR A 24 -22.04 -4.12 7.80
C TYR A 24 -21.95 -3.04 6.71
N GLY A 25 -22.76 -1.97 6.81
CA GLY A 25 -22.78 -0.86 5.87
C GLY A 25 -21.75 0.21 6.15
N VAL A 26 -21.30 0.38 7.40
CA VAL A 26 -20.31 1.39 7.80
C VAL A 26 -18.96 1.22 7.08
N PRO A 27 -18.38 0.02 6.95
CA PRO A 27 -17.17 -0.16 6.14
C PRO A 27 -17.40 0.31 4.70
N LEU A 28 -16.47 1.13 4.18
CA LEU A 28 -16.53 1.76 2.85
C LEU A 28 -17.62 2.82 2.67
N SER A 29 -18.31 3.23 3.74
CA SER A 29 -19.36 4.25 3.62
C SER A 29 -18.85 5.69 3.53
N GLU A 30 -17.55 5.92 3.73
CA GLU A 30 -16.94 7.26 3.75
C GLU A 30 -17.66 8.28 4.65
N GLY A 31 -18.22 7.81 5.78
CA GLY A 31 -18.93 8.66 6.73
C GLY A 31 -20.35 9.09 6.32
N THR A 32 -20.86 8.63 5.17
CA THR A 32 -22.22 8.97 4.69
C THR A 32 -23.34 8.46 5.60
N LEU A 33 -23.15 7.30 6.25
CA LEU A 33 -24.14 6.70 7.15
C LEU A 33 -24.15 7.33 8.55
N GLY A 34 -23.09 8.06 8.92
CA GLY A 34 -22.94 8.68 10.22
C GLY A 34 -21.49 8.84 10.65
N ILE A 35 -21.30 9.47 11.80
CA ILE A 35 -19.99 9.70 12.40
C ILE A 35 -19.68 8.56 13.37
N ILE A 36 -18.59 7.85 13.12
CA ILE A 36 -18.07 6.84 14.03
C ILE A 36 -17.44 7.54 15.23
N VAL A 37 -18.00 7.35 16.42
CA VAL A 37 -17.50 7.97 17.67
C VAL A 37 -16.74 6.99 18.56
N ALA A 38 -16.99 5.68 18.42
CA ALA A 38 -16.32 4.63 19.17
C ALA A 38 -16.29 3.33 18.34
N VAL A 39 -15.24 2.53 18.52
CA VAL A 39 -15.11 1.20 17.89
C VAL A 39 -14.50 0.21 18.88
N THR A 40 -15.02 -1.02 18.88
CA THR A 40 -14.41 -2.15 19.58
C THR A 40 -13.62 -2.99 18.59
N LEU A 41 -12.29 -2.97 18.71
CA LEU A 41 -11.38 -3.68 17.79
C LEU A 41 -10.85 -4.96 18.43
N ARG A 42 -10.80 -6.03 17.63
CA ARG A 42 -10.09 -7.25 18.02
C ARG A 42 -8.60 -7.05 17.75
N ILE A 43 -7.80 -7.08 18.80
CA ILE A 43 -6.34 -7.01 18.71
C ILE A 43 -5.73 -8.42 18.55
N ILE A 44 -4.52 -8.47 17.99
CA ILE A 44 -3.73 -9.70 17.86
C ILE A 44 -2.37 -9.52 18.56
N PRO A 45 -1.75 -10.59 19.08
CA PRO A 45 -0.38 -10.52 19.58
C PRO A 45 0.58 -10.22 18.42
N VAL A 46 1.62 -9.43 18.70
CA VAL A 46 2.68 -9.10 17.74
C VAL A 46 4.03 -9.50 18.30
N LYS A 47 5.00 -9.78 17.41
CA LYS A 47 6.39 -10.05 17.78
C LYS A 47 7.31 -8.87 17.46
N PRO A 48 8.51 -8.78 18.06
CA PRO A 48 9.38 -7.60 17.90
C PRO A 48 9.87 -7.36 16.46
N PHE A 49 9.89 -8.38 15.62
CA PHE A 49 10.36 -8.30 14.23
C PHE A 49 9.34 -8.86 13.24
N VAL A 50 9.46 -8.40 12.00
CA VAL A 50 8.87 -9.04 10.82
C VAL A 50 10.02 -9.66 10.02
N LYS A 51 9.99 -10.98 9.86
CA LYS A 51 10.84 -11.69 8.90
C LYS A 51 10.22 -11.49 7.52
N ILE A 52 10.83 -10.64 6.72
CA ILE A 52 10.36 -10.35 5.37
C ILE A 52 11.17 -11.16 4.36
N THR A 53 10.49 -11.77 3.40
CA THR A 53 11.12 -12.42 2.25
C THR A 53 10.69 -11.70 0.99
N TYR A 54 11.66 -11.26 0.21
CA TYR A 54 11.48 -10.63 -1.08
C TYR A 54 11.74 -11.67 -2.14
N THR A 55 10.75 -11.93 -2.99
CA THR A 55 10.85 -12.88 -4.09
C THR A 55 10.63 -12.13 -5.40
N PRO A 56 11.71 -11.83 -6.16
CA PRO A 56 11.61 -11.15 -7.44
C PRO A 56 10.72 -11.93 -8.43
N THR A 57 10.13 -11.17 -9.37
CA THR A 57 9.27 -11.68 -10.44
C THR A 57 9.62 -10.97 -11.74
N SER A 58 9.56 -11.70 -12.85
CA SER A 58 9.92 -11.20 -14.19
C SER A 58 8.71 -10.95 -15.09
N THR A 59 7.52 -11.38 -14.68
CA THR A 59 6.27 -11.18 -15.42
C THR A 59 5.11 -10.87 -14.48
N VAL A 60 4.09 -10.18 -14.98
CA VAL A 60 2.86 -9.91 -14.21
C VAL A 60 2.11 -11.20 -13.88
N GLU A 61 2.20 -12.23 -14.72
CA GLU A 61 1.58 -13.52 -14.46
C GLU A 61 2.26 -14.26 -13.30
N GLU A 62 3.60 -14.21 -13.24
CA GLU A 62 4.36 -14.71 -12.10
C GLU A 62 4.04 -13.94 -10.82
N MET A 63 3.93 -12.60 -10.90
CA MET A 63 3.48 -11.74 -9.80
C MET A 63 2.10 -12.17 -9.28
N LYS A 64 1.12 -12.36 -10.18
CA LYS A 64 -0.23 -12.83 -9.83
C LYS A 64 -0.20 -14.19 -9.14
N SER A 65 0.56 -15.14 -9.69
CA SER A 65 0.68 -16.49 -9.14
C SER A 65 1.25 -16.46 -7.72
N LYS A 66 2.38 -15.78 -7.52
CA LYS A 66 3.04 -15.70 -6.20
C LYS A 66 2.21 -14.92 -5.18
N LEU A 67 1.59 -13.80 -5.57
CA LEU A 67 0.67 -13.08 -4.69
C LEU A 67 -0.49 -13.97 -4.24
N THR A 68 -1.07 -14.74 -5.15
CA THR A 68 -2.17 -15.67 -4.84
C THR A 68 -1.71 -16.79 -3.92
N GLU A 69 -0.56 -17.41 -4.19
CA GLU A 69 0.02 -18.47 -3.37
C GLU A 69 0.29 -17.97 -1.94
N GLU A 70 1.04 -16.87 -1.82
CA GLU A 70 1.46 -16.35 -0.51
C GLU A 70 0.28 -15.78 0.29
N SER A 71 -0.75 -15.25 -0.37
CA SER A 71 -1.99 -14.80 0.29
C SER A 71 -2.82 -15.95 0.85
N ASN A 72 -2.71 -17.15 0.27
CA ASN A 72 -3.39 -18.35 0.77
C ASN A 72 -2.57 -19.07 1.86
N CYS A 73 -1.30 -18.71 2.04
CA CYS A 73 -0.45 -19.23 3.11
C CYS A 73 -0.81 -18.59 4.45
N ARG A 74 -1.43 -19.36 5.34
CA ARG A 74 -1.88 -18.88 6.68
C ARG A 74 -0.74 -18.50 7.62
N GLU A 75 0.49 -18.89 7.31
CA GLU A 75 1.68 -18.52 8.08
C GLU A 75 2.17 -17.11 7.76
N ASN A 76 1.68 -16.49 6.68
CA ASN A 76 2.04 -15.11 6.32
C ASN A 76 1.05 -14.13 6.93
N GLU A 77 1.55 -13.19 7.72
CA GLU A 77 0.76 -12.10 8.29
C GLU A 77 0.68 -10.90 7.36
N PHE A 78 1.68 -10.72 6.49
CA PHE A 78 1.73 -9.65 5.51
C PHE A 78 2.08 -10.20 4.13
N VAL A 79 1.35 -9.78 3.12
CA VAL A 79 1.65 -10.07 1.72
C VAL A 79 1.41 -8.79 0.92
N GLU A 80 2.40 -8.36 0.15
CA GLU A 80 2.28 -7.24 -0.77
C GLU A 80 3.15 -7.47 -2.01
N GLY A 81 2.85 -6.79 -3.09
CA GLY A 81 3.64 -6.77 -4.31
C GLY A 81 4.06 -5.35 -4.63
N LEU A 82 5.27 -5.21 -5.18
CA LEU A 82 5.72 -3.98 -5.81
C LEU A 82 6.07 -4.29 -7.26
N GLN A 83 5.24 -3.82 -8.19
CA GLN A 83 5.54 -3.87 -9.61
C GLN A 83 6.37 -2.65 -9.96
N LEU A 84 7.61 -2.83 -10.39
CA LEU A 84 8.57 -1.74 -10.66
C LEU A 84 8.62 -1.35 -12.13
N SER A 85 8.25 -2.26 -13.02
CA SER A 85 8.02 -2.06 -14.45
C SER A 85 7.13 -3.18 -14.98
N ARG A 86 6.76 -3.17 -16.26
CA ARG A 86 6.00 -4.28 -16.86
C ARG A 86 6.62 -5.67 -16.65
N ASN A 87 7.94 -5.76 -16.62
CA ASN A 87 8.69 -7.03 -16.58
C ASN A 87 9.57 -7.18 -15.33
N ALA A 88 9.40 -6.33 -14.32
CA ALA A 88 10.15 -6.42 -13.08
C ALA A 88 9.26 -6.08 -11.89
N GLY A 89 9.18 -6.99 -10.93
CA GLY A 89 8.48 -6.77 -9.69
C GLY A 89 9.01 -7.66 -8.58
N VAL A 90 8.42 -7.53 -7.41
CA VAL A 90 8.71 -8.38 -6.25
C VAL A 90 7.45 -8.69 -5.47
N VAL A 91 7.34 -9.92 -4.97
CA VAL A 91 6.38 -10.27 -3.93
C VAL A 91 7.10 -10.26 -2.59
N LEU A 92 6.53 -9.54 -1.64
CA LEU A 92 7.00 -9.44 -0.27
C LEU A 92 6.04 -10.23 0.60
N ARG A 93 6.56 -11.22 1.32
CA ARG A 93 5.83 -11.90 2.39
C ARG A 93 6.50 -11.63 3.73
N GLY A 94 5.70 -11.28 4.72
CA GLY A 94 6.15 -10.94 6.07
C GLY A 94 5.58 -11.89 7.10
N ARG A 95 6.45 -12.36 8.01
CA ARG A 95 6.03 -13.15 9.16
C ARG A 95 6.44 -12.58 10.49
N PHE A 96 5.61 -12.70 11.53
CA PHE A 96 6.03 -12.30 12.88
C PHE A 96 7.19 -13.18 13.38
N SER A 97 8.24 -12.55 13.91
CA SER A 97 9.44 -13.23 14.42
C SER A 97 9.97 -12.61 15.71
N GLU A 98 10.57 -13.43 16.57
CA GLU A 98 11.33 -12.98 17.75
C GLU A 98 12.66 -12.30 17.38
N GLY A 99 13.07 -12.41 16.12
CA GLY A 99 14.32 -11.86 15.59
C GLY A 99 15.12 -12.92 14.83
N PRO A 100 16.27 -12.54 14.27
CA PRO A 100 17.14 -13.51 13.62
C PRO A 100 17.76 -14.47 14.65
N PRO A 101 18.10 -15.70 14.24
CA PRO A 101 18.97 -16.56 15.03
C PRO A 101 20.25 -15.82 15.42
N LYS A 102 20.83 -16.12 16.60
CA LYS A 102 22.01 -15.42 17.13
C LYS A 102 23.18 -15.33 16.13
N ASN A 103 23.35 -16.37 15.30
CA ASN A 103 24.42 -16.46 14.30
C ASN A 103 24.16 -15.62 13.03
N PHE A 104 22.97 -15.02 12.92
CA PHE A 104 22.50 -14.22 11.78
C PHE A 104 22.11 -12.79 12.21
N ALA A 105 22.66 -12.26 13.31
CA ALA A 105 22.33 -10.92 13.80
C ALA A 105 22.60 -9.78 12.78
N SER A 106 23.48 -10.01 11.79
CA SER A 106 23.72 -9.09 10.66
C SER A 106 22.54 -8.97 9.70
N SER A 107 21.57 -9.90 9.74
CA SER A 107 20.35 -9.87 8.91
C SER A 107 19.26 -8.91 9.42
N ILE A 108 19.53 -8.15 10.49
CA ILE A 108 18.61 -7.11 10.97
C ILE A 108 18.74 -5.87 10.09
N THR A 109 17.70 -5.60 9.30
CA THR A 109 17.63 -4.42 8.45
C THR A 109 16.82 -3.34 9.16
N ARG A 110 17.50 -2.27 9.59
CA ARG A 110 16.91 -1.15 10.34
C ARG A 110 16.52 0.00 9.40
N ILE A 111 15.47 -0.22 8.63
CA ILE A 111 14.99 0.75 7.64
C ILE A 111 14.50 2.07 8.26
N GLY A 112 14.22 2.09 9.57
CA GLY A 112 13.83 3.30 10.30
C GLY A 112 14.96 4.30 10.57
N ARG A 113 16.22 3.93 10.32
CA ARG A 113 17.37 4.84 10.46
C ARG A 113 17.24 6.03 9.51
N TRP A 114 17.59 7.24 9.98
CA TRP A 114 17.31 8.46 9.22
C TRP A 114 18.11 8.62 7.94
N TYR A 115 19.28 8.01 7.89
CA TYR A 115 20.12 7.97 6.71
C TYR A 115 19.82 6.76 5.81
N TRP A 116 18.85 5.90 6.14
CA TRP A 116 18.53 4.71 5.34
C TRP A 116 17.89 5.10 3.99
N PRO A 117 18.15 4.36 2.89
CA PRO A 117 17.53 4.65 1.61
C PRO A 117 16.02 4.50 1.69
N TRP A 118 15.30 5.16 0.78
CA TRP A 118 13.86 4.95 0.67
C TRP A 118 13.55 3.47 0.42
N PHE A 119 12.52 2.96 1.08
CA PHE A 119 12.21 1.53 1.10
C PHE A 119 12.04 0.95 -0.30
N TYR A 120 11.33 1.65 -1.19
CA TYR A 120 11.13 1.17 -2.56
C TYR A 120 12.44 1.11 -3.36
N THR A 121 13.43 1.98 -3.10
CA THR A 121 14.75 1.91 -3.75
C THR A 121 15.61 0.75 -3.24
N HIS A 122 15.45 0.38 -1.97
CA HIS A 122 16.02 -0.86 -1.43
C HIS A 122 15.41 -2.08 -2.14
N VAL A 123 14.11 -2.07 -2.35
CA VAL A 123 13.40 -3.10 -3.11
C VAL A 123 13.86 -3.16 -4.59
N GLU A 124 14.04 -2.02 -5.25
CA GLU A 124 14.59 -1.96 -6.62
C GLU A 124 15.97 -2.63 -6.73
N ALA A 125 16.84 -2.41 -5.73
CA ALA A 125 18.15 -3.06 -5.67
C ALA A 125 18.04 -4.59 -5.52
N ILE A 126 17.07 -5.07 -4.73
CA ILE A 126 16.81 -6.51 -4.57
C ILE A 126 16.31 -7.12 -5.88
N VAL A 127 15.35 -6.49 -6.55
CA VAL A 127 14.83 -6.97 -7.85
C VAL A 127 15.93 -7.03 -8.89
N SER A 128 16.81 -6.03 -8.91
CA SER A 128 17.98 -5.99 -9.81
C SER A 128 18.94 -7.15 -9.57
N SER A 129 19.06 -7.64 -8.32
CA SER A 129 19.90 -8.80 -8.00
C SER A 129 19.31 -10.14 -8.46
N LYS A 130 18.01 -10.19 -8.79
CA LYS A 130 17.23 -11.38 -9.17
C LYS A 130 17.35 -12.56 -8.21
N LYS A 131 17.67 -12.29 -6.94
CA LYS A 131 17.81 -13.30 -5.89
C LYS A 131 16.79 -13.03 -4.79
N ASP A 132 16.26 -14.11 -4.26
CA ASP A 132 15.44 -14.04 -3.06
C ASP A 132 16.29 -13.52 -1.90
N LEU A 133 15.74 -12.56 -1.17
CA LEU A 133 16.38 -11.99 0.02
C LEU A 133 15.45 -12.17 1.21
N THR A 134 16.02 -12.55 2.35
CA THR A 134 15.28 -12.59 3.63
C THR A 134 15.97 -11.67 4.62
N GLU A 135 15.19 -10.79 5.23
CA GLU A 135 15.66 -9.83 6.23
C GLU A 135 14.74 -9.84 7.46
N PHE A 136 15.26 -9.36 8.59
CA PHE A 136 14.47 -9.14 9.80
C PHE A 136 14.36 -7.64 10.06
N ILE A 137 13.14 -7.11 9.97
CA ILE A 137 12.87 -5.69 10.15
C ILE A 137 12.18 -5.51 11.50
N PRO A 138 12.64 -4.59 12.37
CA PRO A 138 11.90 -4.24 13.58
C PRO A 138 10.46 -3.85 13.24
N ILE A 139 9.48 -4.35 14.00
CA ILE A 139 8.06 -4.19 13.64
C ILE A 139 7.64 -2.73 13.44
N ARG A 140 8.17 -1.81 14.25
CA ARG A 140 7.92 -0.37 14.10
C ARG A 140 8.45 0.14 12.76
N ASP A 141 9.67 -0.22 12.39
CA ASP A 141 10.28 0.18 11.13
C ASP A 141 9.47 -0.35 9.93
N TYR A 142 8.97 -1.59 10.03
CA TYR A 142 8.14 -2.21 9.00
C TYR A 142 6.82 -1.45 8.76
N TYR A 143 6.13 -1.02 9.83
CA TYR A 143 4.88 -0.24 9.68
C TYR A 143 5.10 1.13 9.04
N TYR A 144 6.22 1.79 9.30
CA TYR A 144 6.53 3.13 8.77
C TYR A 144 7.36 3.10 7.47
N ARG A 145 7.51 1.94 6.83
CA ARG A 145 8.44 1.72 5.70
C ARG A 145 8.22 2.68 4.51
N HIS A 146 6.99 3.06 4.23
CA HIS A 146 6.64 3.96 3.12
C HIS A 146 6.56 5.44 3.52
N THR A 147 6.59 5.77 4.82
CA THR A 147 6.29 7.13 5.30
C THR A 147 7.32 8.16 4.85
N ARG A 148 8.62 7.83 4.90
CA ARG A 148 9.69 8.80 4.60
C ARG A 148 9.71 9.27 3.16
N SER A 149 9.36 8.38 2.24
CA SER A 149 9.37 8.64 0.80
C SER A 149 7.99 8.99 0.24
N LEU A 150 6.97 9.06 1.10
CA LEU A 150 5.57 9.16 0.71
C LEU A 150 5.27 8.12 -0.38
N TYR A 151 5.49 6.84 -0.04
CA TYR A 151 5.65 5.73 -0.98
C TYR A 151 6.85 5.94 -1.90
N TRP A 152 6.67 6.65 -3.01
CA TRP A 152 7.73 7.04 -3.96
C TRP A 152 7.50 8.44 -4.54
N GLU A 153 6.51 9.19 -4.08
CA GLU A 153 6.18 10.53 -4.59
C GLU A 153 7.31 11.55 -4.37
N LEU A 154 8.13 11.37 -3.32
CA LEU A 154 9.28 12.26 -3.12
C LEU A 154 10.32 12.17 -4.23
N ARG A 155 10.32 11.12 -5.05
CA ARG A 155 11.16 11.05 -6.26
C ARG A 155 10.84 12.19 -7.21
N ASP A 156 9.56 12.47 -7.43
CA ASP A 156 9.11 13.48 -8.39
C ASP A 156 9.29 14.90 -7.83
N LEU A 157 9.17 15.06 -6.51
CA LEU A 157 9.25 16.37 -5.86
C LEU A 157 10.68 16.78 -5.47
N ALA A 158 11.50 15.83 -5.02
CA ALA A 158 12.85 16.08 -4.52
C ALA A 158 13.77 14.85 -4.76
N PRO A 159 14.14 14.55 -6.01
CA PRO A 159 14.92 13.34 -6.35
C PRO A 159 16.29 13.29 -5.64
N PHE A 160 16.91 14.45 -5.39
CA PHE A 160 18.18 14.57 -4.68
C PHE A 160 18.10 14.12 -3.21
N ALA A 161 16.90 14.06 -2.63
CA ALA A 161 16.69 13.78 -1.21
C ALA A 161 17.02 12.32 -0.83
N ASN A 162 17.12 11.41 -1.79
CA ASN A 162 17.56 10.03 -1.55
C ASN A 162 19.08 9.84 -1.64
N SER A 163 19.87 10.88 -1.88
CA SER A 163 21.33 10.76 -1.82
C SER A 163 21.83 10.51 -0.40
N PHE A 164 22.92 9.75 -0.24
CA PHE A 164 23.46 9.42 1.09
C PHE A 164 23.80 10.67 1.91
N LEU A 165 24.50 11.64 1.30
CA LEU A 165 24.88 12.88 1.96
C LEU A 165 23.65 13.68 2.42
N PHE A 166 22.65 13.83 1.56
CA PHE A 166 21.42 14.51 1.94
C PHE A 166 20.70 13.81 3.09
N ARG A 167 20.52 12.48 3.01
CA ARG A 167 19.88 11.71 4.09
C ARG A 167 20.65 11.75 5.41
N TRP A 168 21.99 11.79 5.34
CA TRP A 168 22.84 11.88 6.53
C TRP A 168 22.65 13.22 7.26
N PHE A 169 22.69 14.34 6.54
CA PHE A 169 22.60 15.69 7.12
C PHE A 169 21.16 16.15 7.39
N TYR A 170 20.21 15.76 6.54
CA TYR A 170 18.83 16.29 6.53
C TYR A 170 17.74 15.22 6.60
N GLY A 171 18.06 13.92 6.50
CA GLY A 171 17.06 12.84 6.52
C GLY A 171 16.34 12.64 7.86
N TRP A 172 16.84 13.25 8.94
CA TRP A 172 16.17 13.30 10.24
C TRP A 172 15.00 14.29 10.26
N MET A 173 14.96 15.24 9.33
CA MET A 173 13.77 16.05 9.08
C MET A 173 12.71 15.13 8.48
N SER A 174 11.58 14.97 9.16
CA SER A 174 10.42 14.25 8.62
C SER A 174 10.07 14.78 7.23
N ALA A 175 9.53 13.90 6.36
CA ALA A 175 9.05 14.33 5.04
C ALA A 175 8.17 15.57 5.21
N PRO A 176 8.51 16.71 4.57
CA PRO A 176 7.74 17.93 4.73
C PRO A 176 6.29 17.66 4.27
N LYS A 177 5.31 18.25 4.96
CA LYS A 177 3.91 18.16 4.55
C LYS A 177 3.82 18.53 3.06
N LYS A 178 3.08 17.75 2.26
CA LYS A 178 2.94 17.98 0.80
C LYS A 178 2.65 19.46 0.46
N GLY A 179 1.84 20.14 1.29
CA GLY A 179 1.55 21.58 1.14
C GLY A 179 2.75 22.51 1.30
N ILE A 180 3.68 22.21 2.22
CA ILE A 180 4.91 22.98 2.41
C ILE A 180 5.86 22.75 1.22
N LEU A 181 5.94 21.51 0.73
CA LEU A 181 6.78 21.17 -0.41
C LEU A 181 6.26 21.87 -1.68
N LYS A 182 4.94 21.88 -1.92
CA LYS A 182 4.33 22.65 -3.03
C LYS A 182 4.63 24.15 -2.98
N VAL A 183 4.74 24.74 -1.79
CA VAL A 183 5.05 26.17 -1.61
C VAL A 183 6.54 26.46 -1.82
N LEU A 184 7.41 25.53 -1.44
CA LEU A 184 8.87 25.69 -1.52
C LEU A 184 9.45 25.33 -2.90
N THR A 185 8.72 24.60 -3.75
CA THR A 185 9.17 24.25 -5.10
C THR A 185 8.96 25.42 -6.07
N PRO A 186 10.02 26.03 -6.63
CA PRO A 186 9.90 27.21 -7.50
C PRO A 186 9.25 26.90 -8.86
N SER A 187 8.52 27.88 -9.39
CA SER A 187 7.65 27.79 -10.56
C SER A 187 8.20 27.17 -11.87
N PRO A 188 9.49 27.26 -12.25
CA PRO A 188 9.96 26.58 -13.46
C PRO A 188 10.04 25.05 -13.31
N LEU A 189 10.23 24.51 -12.10
CA LEU A 189 10.10 23.08 -11.80
C LEU A 189 8.62 22.63 -11.78
N ASN A 190 7.70 23.56 -11.54
CA ASN A 190 6.26 23.29 -11.56
C ASN A 190 5.70 23.07 -12.98
N THR A 191 6.47 23.34 -14.04
CA THR A 191 6.01 23.08 -15.43
C THR A 191 5.95 21.58 -15.73
N GLU A 192 6.89 20.79 -15.20
CA GLU A 192 6.80 19.31 -15.22
C GLU A 192 5.84 18.79 -14.13
N SER A 193 5.70 19.48 -13.01
CA SER A 193 4.71 19.16 -11.96
C SER A 193 3.25 19.46 -12.33
N GLN A 194 3.00 20.01 -13.53
CA GLN A 194 1.66 20.10 -14.14
C GLN A 194 1.23 18.78 -14.81
N CYS A 195 2.11 17.78 -14.88
CA CYS A 195 1.70 16.40 -15.16
C CYS A 195 0.61 15.98 -14.17
N ALA A 196 -0.47 15.39 -14.67
CA ALA A 196 -1.57 14.89 -13.85
C ALA A 196 -1.00 13.96 -12.77
N GLN A 197 -0.99 14.43 -11.53
CA GLN A 197 -0.62 13.62 -10.37
C GLN A 197 -1.78 12.68 -10.11
N ILE A 198 -1.49 11.38 -10.12
CA ILE A 198 -2.47 10.34 -9.86
C ILE A 198 -2.21 9.83 -8.44
N HIS A 199 -3.27 9.76 -7.64
CA HIS A 199 -3.27 9.22 -6.29
C HIS A 199 -4.49 8.31 -6.13
N GLU A 200 -4.49 7.21 -6.87
CA GLU A 200 -5.66 6.36 -7.01
C GLU A 200 -5.37 4.95 -6.47
N ASP A 201 -6.36 4.41 -5.77
CA ASP A 201 -6.37 3.06 -5.23
C ASP A 201 -7.50 2.29 -5.91
N ILE A 202 -7.14 1.34 -6.76
CA ILE A 202 -8.11 0.60 -7.59
C ILE A 202 -8.24 -0.83 -7.06
N LEU A 203 -9.42 -1.18 -6.57
CA LEU A 203 -9.70 -2.54 -6.09
C LEU A 203 -10.27 -3.41 -7.22
N VAL A 204 -9.53 -4.43 -7.64
CA VAL A 204 -9.99 -5.38 -8.67
C VAL A 204 -9.88 -6.83 -8.21
N PRO A 205 -10.72 -7.76 -8.71
CA PRO A 205 -10.51 -9.19 -8.48
C PRO A 205 -9.12 -9.63 -8.99
N MET A 206 -8.44 -10.50 -8.25
CA MET A 206 -7.07 -10.95 -8.55
C MET A 206 -6.93 -11.54 -9.97
N GLU A 207 -7.99 -12.13 -10.52
CA GLU A 207 -8.03 -12.63 -11.90
C GLU A 207 -7.78 -11.54 -12.96
N TYR A 208 -8.09 -10.27 -12.66
CA TYR A 208 -7.90 -9.13 -13.55
C TYR A 208 -6.59 -8.38 -13.34
N LEU A 209 -5.69 -8.86 -12.46
CA LEU A 209 -4.43 -8.17 -12.14
C LEU A 209 -3.60 -7.87 -13.39
N GLN A 210 -3.51 -8.82 -14.33
CA GLN A 210 -2.75 -8.60 -15.56
C GLN A 210 -3.32 -7.45 -16.40
N LYS A 211 -4.65 -7.43 -16.59
CA LYS A 211 -5.33 -6.41 -17.39
C LYS A 211 -5.21 -5.01 -16.79
N ILE A 212 -5.32 -4.88 -15.46
CA ILE A 212 -5.18 -3.58 -14.81
C ILE A 212 -3.74 -3.07 -14.86
N VAL A 213 -2.73 -3.93 -14.70
CA VAL A 213 -1.32 -3.53 -14.84
C VAL A 213 -1.02 -3.09 -16.27
N GLU A 214 -1.55 -3.79 -17.28
CA GLU A 214 -1.44 -3.39 -18.69
C GLU A 214 -2.17 -2.07 -18.99
N LEU A 215 -3.30 -1.81 -18.32
CA LEU A 215 -4.00 -0.53 -18.41
C LEU A 215 -3.19 0.61 -17.79
N CYS A 216 -2.64 0.41 -16.59
CA CYS A 216 -1.78 1.39 -15.92
C CYS A 216 -0.51 1.68 -16.73
N ASP A 217 0.11 0.65 -17.29
CA ASP A 217 1.29 0.78 -18.18
C ASP A 217 0.93 1.62 -19.41
N ARG A 218 -0.21 1.37 -20.06
CA ARG A 218 -0.60 2.09 -21.29
C ARG A 218 -1.06 3.53 -21.06
N GLU A 219 -1.86 3.78 -20.02
CA GLU A 219 -2.55 5.07 -19.83
C GLU A 219 -1.77 6.03 -18.93
N ALA A 220 -1.10 5.51 -17.90
CA ALA A 220 -0.43 6.33 -16.88
C ALA A 220 1.10 6.28 -17.00
N GLU A 221 1.68 5.14 -17.40
CA GLU A 221 3.13 4.89 -17.40
C GLU A 221 3.78 5.17 -16.02
N ILE A 222 3.02 4.98 -14.93
CA ILE A 222 3.47 5.22 -13.55
C ILE A 222 3.97 3.91 -12.94
N TYR A 223 5.20 3.97 -12.41
CA TYR A 223 5.79 2.93 -11.59
C TYR A 223 6.58 3.54 -10.43
N PRO A 224 6.68 2.86 -9.27
CA PRO A 224 6.08 1.56 -8.94
C PRO A 224 4.55 1.54 -8.86
N LEU A 225 3.96 0.34 -8.92
CA LEU A 225 2.58 0.06 -8.51
C LEU A 225 2.58 -0.71 -7.18
N TRP A 226 1.72 -0.31 -6.23
CA TRP A 226 1.54 -1.02 -4.96
C TRP A 226 0.42 -2.04 -5.09
N LEU A 227 0.74 -3.33 -4.90
CA LEU A 227 -0.23 -4.41 -5.03
C LEU A 227 -0.52 -5.02 -3.67
N CYS A 228 -1.70 -4.75 -3.11
CA CYS A 228 -2.10 -5.26 -1.80
C CYS A 228 -3.24 -6.27 -1.96
N PRO A 229 -2.98 -7.59 -1.83
CA PRO A 229 -4.04 -8.58 -1.88
C PRO A 229 -4.99 -8.40 -0.70
N TYR A 230 -6.28 -8.52 -0.98
CA TYR A 230 -7.36 -8.37 -0.01
C TYR A 230 -8.36 -9.51 -0.15
N ASN A 231 -8.46 -10.33 0.90
CA ASN A 231 -9.43 -11.42 0.94
C ASN A 231 -10.80 -10.87 1.37
N GLN A 232 -11.61 -10.52 0.38
CA GLN A 232 -12.94 -9.96 0.60
C GLN A 232 -13.90 -11.07 1.07
N PRO A 233 -14.42 -10.99 2.31
CA PRO A 233 -15.31 -11.99 2.85
C PRO A 233 -16.69 -11.92 2.19
N SER A 234 -17.31 -13.07 1.99
CA SER A 234 -18.70 -13.17 1.53
C SER A 234 -19.69 -12.82 2.65
N CYS A 235 -19.77 -11.55 3.03
CA CYS A 235 -20.74 -11.03 3.98
C CYS A 235 -21.61 -9.93 3.37
N THR A 236 -22.66 -9.55 4.10
CA THR A 236 -23.43 -8.34 3.82
C THR A 236 -22.55 -7.10 3.94
N GLY A 237 -22.91 -6.03 3.22
CA GLY A 237 -22.19 -4.75 3.20
C GLY A 237 -22.24 -4.10 1.83
N MET A 238 -21.48 -3.02 1.65
CA MET A 238 -21.44 -2.27 0.38
C MET A 238 -20.88 -3.11 -0.77
N ILE A 239 -19.76 -3.80 -0.54
CA ILE A 239 -19.17 -4.73 -1.51
C ILE A 239 -19.63 -6.15 -1.19
N ARG A 240 -20.75 -6.59 -1.79
CA ARG A 240 -21.34 -7.92 -1.58
C ARG A 240 -21.05 -8.87 -2.74
N GLN A 241 -20.53 -10.05 -2.42
CA GLN A 241 -20.25 -11.12 -3.38
C GLN A 241 -21.53 -11.92 -3.62
N ARG A 242 -21.88 -12.14 -4.89
CA ARG A 242 -23.03 -12.98 -5.27
C ARG A 242 -22.72 -14.48 -5.22
N THR A 243 -21.45 -14.85 -5.28
CA THR A 243 -20.98 -16.23 -5.37
C THR A 243 -21.07 -17.01 -4.05
N GLY A 244 -21.31 -16.33 -2.92
CA GLY A 244 -21.33 -16.95 -1.60
C GLY A 244 -19.96 -17.43 -1.11
N ARG A 245 -18.88 -17.05 -1.80
CA ARG A 245 -17.49 -17.42 -1.48
C ARG A 245 -16.65 -16.17 -1.34
N ASN A 246 -15.63 -16.26 -0.50
CA ASN A 246 -14.62 -15.21 -0.43
C ASN A 246 -13.89 -15.12 -1.77
N VAL A 247 -13.61 -13.90 -2.20
CA VAL A 247 -12.88 -13.63 -3.45
C VAL A 247 -11.64 -12.85 -3.09
N LEU A 248 -10.49 -13.26 -3.65
CA LEU A 248 -9.26 -12.53 -3.51
C LEU A 248 -9.27 -11.34 -4.48
N PHE A 249 -9.31 -10.14 -3.93
CA PHE A 249 -9.08 -8.89 -4.64
C PHE A 249 -7.61 -8.48 -4.50
N VAL A 250 -7.22 -7.50 -5.28
CA VAL A 250 -5.95 -6.78 -5.16
C VAL A 250 -6.24 -5.29 -5.29
N ASN A 251 -5.80 -4.53 -4.31
CA ASN A 251 -5.71 -3.09 -4.41
C ASN A 251 -4.47 -2.72 -5.22
N VAL A 252 -4.65 -1.91 -6.26
CA VAL A 252 -3.60 -1.39 -7.12
C VAL A 252 -3.45 0.10 -6.84
N GLY A 253 -2.45 0.44 -6.02
CA GLY A 253 -2.10 1.81 -5.70
C GLY A 253 -1.22 2.42 -6.77
N VAL A 254 -1.72 3.47 -7.42
CA VAL A 254 -1.05 4.24 -8.47
C VAL A 254 -0.74 5.63 -7.90
N TYR A 255 0.55 5.89 -7.66
CA TYR A 255 1.01 7.17 -7.09
C TYR A 255 2.14 7.76 -7.93
N GLY A 256 1.96 8.98 -8.44
CA GLY A 256 3.02 9.69 -9.16
C GLY A 256 2.53 10.59 -10.28
N GLY A 257 3.46 11.24 -10.96
CA GLY A 257 3.15 12.04 -12.15
C GLY A 257 2.98 11.19 -13.41
N SER A 258 1.84 11.32 -14.08
CA SER A 258 1.65 10.74 -15.42
C SER A 258 2.41 11.55 -16.47
N ARG A 259 3.19 10.88 -17.32
CA ARG A 259 3.87 11.51 -18.47
C ARG A 259 2.95 11.69 -19.67
N CYS A 260 1.75 11.10 -19.62
CA CYS A 260 0.77 11.15 -20.69
C CYS A 260 0.02 12.50 -20.64
N LEU A 261 0.34 13.39 -21.60
CA LEU A 261 -0.28 14.71 -21.78
C LEU A 261 -1.80 14.68 -22.02
N THR A 262 -2.38 13.48 -22.22
CA THR A 262 -3.79 13.29 -22.59
C THR A 262 -4.73 13.19 -21.39
N ILE A 263 -4.21 12.97 -20.18
CA ILE A 263 -5.03 13.01 -18.96
C ILE A 263 -5.19 14.47 -18.57
N HIS A 264 -6.19 15.13 -19.14
CA HIS A 264 -6.62 16.42 -18.62
C HIS A 264 -6.99 16.24 -17.14
N PRO A 265 -6.45 17.07 -16.23
CA PRO A 265 -6.86 17.04 -14.83
C PRO A 265 -8.32 17.47 -14.78
N LEU A 266 -9.23 16.49 -14.85
CA LEU A 266 -10.58 16.69 -14.39
C LEU A 266 -10.43 17.02 -12.91
N SER A 267 -10.84 18.24 -12.56
CA SER A 267 -11.04 18.69 -11.19
C SER A 267 -11.44 17.50 -10.33
N SER A 268 -10.62 17.17 -9.35
CA SER A 268 -10.74 16.00 -8.48
C SER A 268 -12.15 15.88 -7.91
N TYR A 269 -13.02 15.20 -8.63
CA TYR A 269 -14.19 14.55 -8.09
C TYR A 269 -13.74 13.12 -7.87
N TYR A 270 -13.60 12.77 -6.59
CA TYR A 270 -13.50 11.40 -6.10
C TYR A 270 -14.44 10.52 -6.94
N MET A 271 -13.86 9.73 -7.83
CA MET A 271 -14.58 8.72 -8.60
C MET A 271 -14.03 7.37 -8.15
N LEU A 272 -14.37 7.03 -6.90
CA LEU A 272 -14.20 5.70 -6.33
C LEU A 272 -15.53 4.96 -6.52
N PHE A 273 -15.46 3.74 -7.04
CA PHE A 273 -16.57 2.78 -6.98
C PHE A 273 -16.60 2.10 -5.61
#